data_AF-A0A2V9NJQ3-F1
#
_entry.id   AF-A0A2V9NJQ3-F1
#
_cell.length_a   1.000
_cell.length_b   1.000
_cell.length_c   1.000
_cell.angle_alpha   90.00
_cell.angle_beta   90.00
_cell.angle_gamma   90.00
#
_symmetry.space_group_name_H-M   'P 1'
#
loop_
_entity.id
_entity.type
_entity.pdbx_description
1 polymer ?
#
loop_
_entity_poly.entity_id
_entity_poly.type
_entity_poly.pdbx_seq_one_letter_code
_entity_poly.pdbx_strand_id
1 'polypeptide(L)'
;MTFDDVSKRLTFKDGAHDKFEISYDSVSRVVFEMTTHMRGGAAAQVLMATGLPGTVAGKAMARAHVHNYFFYLEYGNGGKNEQLLLEVPRQSSKEVIDQATHIFGAKITIADYQEKGEQIDPAKLPAVKSKDVVKVDKHNHPLPEPKVDKALVVVVCPALAARYAGRGNQFKLHANDRVIAVNKQGTYSFAYVNPGKYRLVSQSENAYGFEIELEAGKSYYFLQNTFDGILKNETSLSRDSPELVTYLLNGSYYSDWRPK
;
A
#
# COMPACT_ATOMS: atom_id res chain seq x y z
N MET A 1 14.32 14.76 -3.32
CA MET A 1 14.26 14.93 -1.86
C MET A 1 15.67 15.18 -1.38
N THR A 2 15.84 16.04 -0.39
CA THR A 2 17.14 16.43 0.13
C THR A 2 17.04 16.55 1.65
N PHE A 3 17.97 15.89 2.33
CA PHE A 3 18.23 16.07 3.76
C PHE A 3 19.20 17.25 3.90
N ASP A 4 18.69 18.40 4.33
CA ASP A 4 19.51 19.58 4.60
C ASP A 4 19.88 19.61 6.08
N ASP A 5 21.06 19.08 6.39
CA ASP A 5 21.57 19.00 7.76
C ASP A 5 21.96 20.37 8.33
N VAL A 6 22.22 21.37 7.48
CA VAL A 6 22.55 22.74 7.91
C VAL A 6 21.30 23.43 8.43
N SER A 7 20.19 23.37 7.67
CA SER A 7 18.91 23.95 8.10
C SER A 7 18.05 23.02 8.96
N LYS A 8 18.48 21.76 9.12
CA LYS A 8 17.76 20.66 9.78
C LYS A 8 16.36 20.45 9.20
N ARG A 9 16.29 20.35 7.87
CA ARG A 9 15.03 20.20 7.13
C ARG A 9 15.09 19.10 6.09
N LEU A 10 14.00 18.36 5.98
CA LEU A 10 13.70 17.51 4.84
C LEU A 10 13.00 18.37 3.79
N THR A 11 13.58 18.45 2.59
CA THR A 11 13.01 19.24 1.50
C THR A 11 12.72 18.39 0.27
N PHE A 12 11.62 18.66 -0.39
CA PHE A 12 11.26 17.98 -1.64
C PHE A 12 10.27 18.82 -2.45
N LYS A 13 10.02 18.38 -3.68
CA LYS A 13 9.01 18.98 -4.57
C LYS A 13 8.06 17.92 -5.05
N ASP A 14 6.77 18.20 -5.00
CA ASP A 14 5.76 17.28 -5.52
C ASP A 14 5.70 17.29 -7.06
N GLY A 15 4.76 16.53 -7.62
CA GLY A 15 4.52 16.49 -9.06
C GLY A 15 3.99 17.79 -9.65
N ALA A 16 3.44 18.69 -8.83
CA ALA A 16 3.04 20.05 -9.21
C ALA A 16 4.17 21.08 -9.04
N HIS A 17 5.35 20.64 -8.56
CA HIS A 17 6.52 21.43 -8.22
C HIS A 17 6.39 22.31 -6.99
N ASP A 18 5.39 22.08 -6.14
CA ASP A 18 5.26 22.73 -4.86
C ASP A 18 6.38 22.28 -3.92
N LYS A 19 7.03 23.24 -3.27
CA LYS A 19 8.15 22.98 -2.37
C LYS A 19 7.62 22.68 -0.97
N PHE A 20 8.03 21.53 -0.45
CA PHE A 20 7.76 21.14 0.93
C PHE A 20 9.04 21.21 1.73
N GLU A 21 8.91 21.70 2.95
CA GLU A 21 10.00 21.78 3.93
C GLU A 21 9.47 21.30 5.28
N ILE A 22 10.07 20.22 5.79
CA ILE A 22 9.67 19.61 7.06
C ILE A 22 10.87 19.68 8.00
N SER A 23 10.68 20.28 9.17
CA SER A 23 11.74 20.33 10.20
C SER A 23 12.01 18.92 10.73
N TYR A 24 13.29 18.57 10.92
CA TYR A 24 13.64 17.28 11.51
C TYR A 24 13.04 17.10 12.92
N ASP A 25 12.95 18.19 13.68
CA ASP A 25 12.43 18.17 15.05
C ASP A 25 10.91 17.94 15.09
N SER A 26 10.19 18.28 14.01
CA SER A 26 8.74 18.03 13.95
C SER A 26 8.38 16.62 13.54
N VAL A 27 9.33 15.82 13.03
CA VAL A 27 9.11 14.42 12.66
C VAL A 27 8.92 13.58 13.91
N SER A 28 7.80 12.85 14.00
CA SER A 28 7.48 11.96 15.12
C SER A 28 7.67 10.49 14.80
N ARG A 29 7.49 10.10 13.53
CA ARG A 29 7.61 8.70 13.08
C ARG A 29 8.07 8.62 11.63
N VAL A 30 8.90 7.62 11.35
CA VAL A 30 9.36 7.26 10.01
C VAL A 30 9.19 5.77 9.79
N VAL A 31 8.57 5.37 8.68
CA VAL A 31 8.51 3.96 8.27
C VAL A 31 9.06 3.81 6.86
N PHE A 32 10.03 2.91 6.70
CA PHE A 32 10.50 2.44 5.40
C PHE A 32 9.97 1.05 5.13
N GLU A 33 9.41 0.85 3.95
CA GLU A 33 8.84 -0.44 3.56
C GLU A 33 9.05 -0.70 2.07
N MET A 34 9.59 -1.86 1.71
CA MET A 34 9.76 -2.23 0.31
C MET A 34 8.51 -2.91 -0.22
N THR A 35 7.94 -2.37 -1.28
CA THR A 35 6.76 -2.94 -1.94
C THR A 35 6.99 -3.14 -3.42
N THR A 36 6.21 -4.05 -4.00
CA THR A 36 6.17 -4.24 -5.45
C THR A 36 4.87 -3.66 -5.99
N HIS A 37 4.97 -2.66 -6.87
CA HIS A 37 3.81 -2.00 -7.47
C HIS A 37 4.09 -1.57 -8.91
N MET A 38 3.04 -1.10 -9.59
CA MET A 38 3.16 -0.51 -10.91
C MET A 38 3.59 0.96 -10.82
N ARG A 39 4.62 1.32 -11.58
CA ARG A 39 5.04 2.72 -11.73
C ARG A 39 3.90 3.56 -12.32
N GLY A 40 3.60 4.69 -11.69
CA GLY A 40 2.54 5.63 -12.09
C GLY A 40 1.21 5.48 -11.35
N GLY A 41 1.09 4.50 -10.44
CA GLY A 41 -0.06 4.35 -9.52
C GLY A 41 -0.34 5.55 -8.63
N ALA A 42 -1.44 5.55 -7.87
CA ALA A 42 -1.70 6.51 -6.80
C ALA A 42 -0.56 6.49 -5.77
N ALA A 43 0.06 5.33 -5.57
CA ALA A 43 1.28 5.17 -4.79
C ALA A 43 2.55 5.68 -5.50
N ALA A 44 2.49 6.04 -6.80
CA ALA A 44 3.57 6.67 -7.56
C ALA A 44 3.27 8.13 -7.97
N GLN A 45 2.08 8.65 -7.66
CA GLN A 45 1.85 10.11 -7.54
C GLN A 45 2.56 10.68 -6.31
N VAL A 46 3.02 9.79 -5.45
CA VAL A 46 3.86 10.02 -4.30
C VAL A 46 5.30 10.24 -4.78
N LEU A 47 5.59 11.50 -5.11
CA LEU A 47 6.93 12.12 -5.07
C LEU A 47 8.11 11.29 -5.60
N MET A 48 8.40 11.45 -6.89
CA MET A 48 9.70 11.05 -7.45
C MET A 48 10.79 11.97 -6.90
N ALA A 49 11.48 11.50 -5.86
CA ALA A 49 12.58 12.21 -5.21
C ALA A 49 13.88 12.21 -6.03
N THR A 50 13.88 12.64 -7.29
CA THR A 50 15.14 12.76 -8.07
C THR A 50 15.87 14.05 -7.71
N GLY A 51 16.67 14.01 -6.65
CA GLY A 51 17.57 15.08 -6.21
C GLY A 51 19.04 14.90 -6.63
N LEU A 52 19.36 13.89 -7.45
CA LEU A 52 20.74 13.63 -7.90
C LEU A 52 21.01 14.29 -9.26
N PRO A 53 22.09 15.08 -9.42
CA PRO A 53 22.49 15.61 -10.72
C PRO A 53 22.77 14.45 -11.69
N GLY A 54 22.04 14.38 -12.80
CA GLY A 54 22.30 13.44 -13.90
C GLY A 54 21.25 12.35 -14.14
N THR A 55 20.16 12.26 -13.36
CA THR A 55 19.09 11.27 -13.61
C THR A 55 17.92 11.89 -14.38
N VAL A 56 17.92 11.67 -15.69
CA VAL A 56 16.78 11.98 -16.58
C VAL A 56 15.66 10.99 -16.27
N ALA A 57 14.58 11.43 -15.61
CA ALA A 57 13.37 10.62 -15.44
C ALA A 57 12.13 11.34 -15.99
N GLY A 58 12.25 11.82 -17.23
CA GLY A 58 11.13 12.33 -18.01
C GLY A 58 10.41 11.22 -18.77
N LYS A 59 9.17 10.94 -18.37
CA LYS A 59 8.04 10.51 -19.24
C LYS A 59 8.04 9.15 -19.97
N ALA A 60 8.98 8.24 -19.78
CA ALA A 60 8.87 6.89 -20.34
C ALA A 60 8.86 5.81 -19.25
N MET A 61 8.01 4.79 -19.39
CA MET A 61 7.85 3.60 -18.52
C MET A 61 6.72 3.66 -17.47
N ALA A 62 5.57 4.24 -17.79
CA ALA A 62 4.32 3.73 -17.21
C ALA A 62 4.20 2.27 -17.66
N ARG A 63 3.97 1.31 -16.75
CA ARG A 63 3.85 -0.17 -16.93
C ARG A 63 4.99 -1.06 -16.44
N ALA A 64 6.04 -0.54 -15.83
CA ALA A 64 7.07 -1.40 -15.22
C ALA A 64 6.68 -1.84 -13.80
N HIS A 65 6.91 -3.13 -13.49
CA HIS A 65 6.96 -3.63 -12.11
C HIS A 65 8.15 -2.96 -11.43
N VAL A 66 7.92 -2.23 -10.34
CA VAL A 66 8.99 -1.60 -9.56
C VAL A 66 9.01 -2.14 -8.15
N HIS A 67 10.22 -2.34 -7.63
CA HIS A 67 10.48 -2.74 -6.25
C HIS A 67 11.08 -1.54 -5.53
N ASN A 68 10.22 -0.61 -5.11
CA ASN A 68 10.66 0.64 -4.50
C ASN A 68 10.36 0.63 -3.01
N TYR A 69 11.01 1.54 -2.28
CA TYR A 69 10.70 1.76 -0.88
C TYR A 69 9.65 2.86 -0.77
N PHE A 70 8.61 2.62 0.00
CA PHE A 70 7.81 3.66 0.58
C PHE A 70 8.51 4.23 1.80
N PHE A 71 8.56 5.55 1.86
CA PHE A 71 9.02 6.34 2.99
C PHE A 71 7.83 7.11 3.54
N TYR A 72 7.25 6.59 4.59
CA TYR A 72 6.18 7.22 5.36
C TYR A 72 6.77 8.13 6.45
N LEU A 73 6.14 9.29 6.64
CA LEU A 73 6.54 10.30 7.61
C LEU A 73 5.30 10.83 8.35
N GLU A 74 5.35 10.85 9.68
CA GLU A 74 4.47 11.67 10.51
C GLU A 74 5.23 12.88 11.02
N TYR A 75 4.62 14.05 10.94
CA TYR A 75 5.24 15.29 11.37
C TYR A 75 4.24 16.32 11.88
N GLY A 76 4.68 17.16 12.81
CA GLY A 76 3.91 18.32 13.27
C GLY A 76 3.97 19.48 12.26
N ASN A 77 2.82 20.08 11.99
CA ASN A 77 2.67 21.30 11.20
C ASN A 77 1.53 22.17 11.76
N GLY A 78 1.86 23.37 12.26
CA GLY A 78 0.85 24.32 12.74
C GLY A 78 -0.05 23.78 13.86
N GLY A 79 0.47 22.92 14.74
CA GLY A 79 -0.30 22.29 15.82
C GLY A 79 -1.14 21.08 15.41
N LYS A 80 -1.07 20.65 14.15
CA LYS A 80 -1.65 19.41 13.64
C LYS A 80 -0.57 18.39 13.34
N ASN A 81 -0.91 17.10 13.44
CA ASN A 81 -0.07 16.03 12.91
C ASN A 81 -0.49 15.77 11.47
N GLU A 82 0.48 15.86 10.57
CA GLU A 82 0.33 15.57 9.15
C GLU A 82 1.05 14.27 8.80
N GLN A 83 0.60 13.63 7.72
CA GLN A 83 1.17 12.40 7.20
C GLN A 83 1.61 12.61 5.77
N LEU A 84 2.72 11.98 5.42
CA LEU A 84 3.25 12.00 4.08
C LEU A 84 3.76 10.61 3.71
N LEU A 85 3.52 10.23 2.47
CA LEU A 85 4.17 9.09 1.85
C LEU A 85 5.07 9.61 0.73
N LEU A 86 6.27 9.04 0.60
CA LEU A 86 7.26 9.31 -0.45
C LEU A 86 7.69 8.00 -1.12
N GLU A 87 7.88 7.98 -2.44
CA GLU A 87 8.40 6.83 -3.15
C GLU A 87 9.91 7.02 -3.36
N VAL A 88 10.68 6.07 -2.83
CA VAL A 88 12.13 6.07 -2.92
C VAL A 88 12.56 4.97 -3.90
N PRO A 89 13.14 5.32 -5.05
CA PRO A 89 13.66 4.35 -5.99
C PRO A 89 14.65 3.38 -5.33
N ARG A 90 14.59 2.10 -5.69
CA ARG A 90 15.51 1.09 -5.16
C ARG A 90 16.99 1.48 -5.23
N GLN A 91 17.39 2.18 -6.29
CA GLN A 91 18.80 2.56 -6.50
C GLN A 91 19.29 3.57 -5.46
N SER A 92 18.41 4.41 -4.92
CA SER A 92 18.75 5.43 -3.91
C SER A 92 18.28 5.05 -2.51
N SER A 93 17.60 3.91 -2.33
CA SER A 93 16.96 3.58 -1.06
C SER A 93 17.97 3.36 0.07
N LYS A 94 19.11 2.74 -0.20
CA LYS A 94 20.16 2.55 0.82
C LYS A 94 20.65 3.89 1.38
N GLU A 95 21.03 4.82 0.51
CA GLU A 95 21.53 6.14 0.91
C GLU A 95 20.46 6.92 1.69
N VAL A 96 19.22 6.89 1.22
CA VAL A 96 18.10 7.56 1.88
C VAL A 96 17.80 6.95 3.25
N ILE A 97 17.79 5.63 3.38
CA ILE A 97 17.54 4.92 4.64
C ILE A 97 18.68 5.19 5.63
N ASP A 98 19.94 5.10 5.19
CA ASP A 98 21.11 5.36 6.03
C ASP A 98 21.08 6.80 6.57
N GLN A 99 20.81 7.79 5.70
CA GLN A 99 20.72 9.20 6.09
C GLN A 99 19.54 9.45 7.03
N ALA A 100 18.36 8.90 6.72
CA ALA A 100 17.19 9.03 7.58
C ALA A 100 17.45 8.37 8.95
N THR A 101 18.12 7.21 8.99
CA THR A 101 18.49 6.52 10.23
C THR A 101 19.44 7.36 11.07
N HIS A 102 20.41 8.02 10.43
CA HIS A 102 21.31 8.95 11.12
C HIS A 102 20.58 10.13 11.75
N ILE A 103 19.61 10.72 11.04
CA ILE A 103 18.89 11.92 11.47
C ILE A 103 17.80 11.61 12.49
N PHE A 104 16.97 10.60 12.23
CA PHE A 104 15.75 10.32 12.99
C PHE A 104 15.93 9.22 14.04
N GLY A 105 17.00 8.43 13.94
CA GLY A 105 17.38 7.42 14.94
C GLY A 105 16.22 6.50 15.30
N ALA A 106 15.87 6.48 16.59
CA ALA A 106 14.82 5.63 17.16
C ALA A 106 13.41 5.87 16.61
N LYS A 107 13.18 6.95 15.85
CA LYS A 107 11.88 7.22 15.19
C LYS A 107 11.68 6.37 13.92
N ILE A 108 12.72 5.69 13.44
CA ILE A 108 12.69 4.86 12.23
C ILE A 108 12.26 3.45 12.55
N THR A 109 11.31 2.95 11.76
CA THR A 109 11.03 1.53 11.60
C THR A 109 11.29 1.13 10.15
N ILE A 110 12.03 0.04 9.94
CA ILE A 110 12.13 -0.62 8.64
C ILE A 110 11.22 -1.83 8.72
N ALA A 111 10.07 -1.75 8.05
CA ALA A 111 9.12 -2.86 8.00
C ALA A 111 9.68 -3.97 7.10
N ASP A 112 9.82 -5.17 7.66
CA ASP A 112 10.29 -6.36 6.95
C ASP A 112 9.38 -7.55 7.27
N TYR A 113 8.33 -7.70 6.45
CA TYR A 113 7.40 -8.81 6.54
C TYR A 113 7.94 -10.01 5.77
N GLN A 114 8.01 -11.17 6.43
CA GLN A 114 8.66 -12.37 5.90
C GLN A 114 7.79 -13.15 4.92
N GLU A 115 6.50 -12.81 4.82
CA GLU A 115 5.54 -13.47 3.95
C GLU A 115 5.91 -13.27 2.48
N LYS A 116 6.36 -14.36 1.83
CA LYS A 116 6.66 -14.38 0.40
C LYS A 116 5.52 -15.04 -0.35
N GLY A 117 4.86 -14.26 -1.20
CA GLY A 117 3.80 -14.78 -2.04
C GLY A 117 4.32 -15.67 -3.17
N GLU A 118 3.47 -16.58 -3.59
CA GLU A 118 3.68 -17.47 -4.73
C GLU A 118 2.51 -17.37 -5.71
N GLN A 119 2.77 -17.70 -6.98
CA GLN A 119 1.70 -17.82 -7.96
C GLN A 119 0.93 -19.11 -7.73
N ILE A 120 -0.40 -19.00 -7.80
CA ILE A 120 -1.33 -20.09 -7.56
C ILE A 120 -2.14 -20.28 -8.82
N ASP A 121 -2.44 -21.53 -9.16
CA ASP A 121 -3.40 -21.85 -10.22
C ASP A 121 -4.81 -21.37 -9.79
N PRO A 122 -5.41 -20.36 -10.45
CA PRO A 122 -6.71 -19.84 -10.08
C PRO A 122 -7.81 -20.91 -10.11
N ALA A 123 -7.67 -21.94 -10.96
CA ALA A 123 -8.64 -23.03 -11.07
C ALA A 123 -8.72 -23.89 -9.78
N LYS A 124 -7.70 -23.83 -8.93
CA LYS A 124 -7.65 -24.55 -7.64
C LYS A 124 -8.31 -23.79 -6.50
N LEU A 125 -8.68 -22.52 -6.69
CA LEU A 125 -9.37 -21.73 -5.67
C LEU A 125 -10.86 -22.12 -5.62
N PRO A 126 -11.38 -22.66 -4.49
CA PRO A 126 -12.76 -23.18 -4.44
C PRO A 126 -13.82 -22.14 -4.78
N ALA A 127 -13.60 -20.90 -4.37
CA ALA A 127 -14.51 -19.79 -4.60
C ALA A 127 -14.16 -18.94 -5.84
N VAL A 128 -13.32 -19.40 -6.78
CA VAL A 128 -12.93 -18.59 -7.96
C VAL A 128 -14.13 -18.16 -8.81
N LYS A 129 -15.16 -19.00 -8.88
CA LYS A 129 -16.41 -18.74 -9.63
C LYS A 129 -17.51 -18.10 -8.79
N SER A 130 -17.23 -17.73 -7.54
CA SER A 130 -18.19 -16.99 -6.71
C SER A 130 -18.63 -15.73 -7.45
N LYS A 131 -19.91 -15.38 -7.31
CA LYS A 131 -20.46 -14.14 -7.86
C LYS A 131 -20.59 -13.16 -6.71
N ASP A 132 -19.96 -12.01 -6.84
CA ASP A 132 -19.97 -10.97 -5.82
C ASP A 132 -20.44 -9.66 -6.44
N VAL A 133 -21.25 -8.93 -5.68
CA VAL A 133 -21.66 -7.57 -6.04
C VAL A 133 -20.80 -6.61 -5.24
N VAL A 134 -20.26 -5.61 -5.92
CA VAL A 134 -19.48 -4.52 -5.31
C VAL A 134 -20.12 -3.19 -5.66
N LYS A 135 -20.50 -2.44 -4.62
CA LYS A 135 -20.89 -1.04 -4.70
C LYS A 135 -19.76 -0.21 -4.09
N VAL A 136 -19.19 0.70 -4.88
CA VAL A 136 -18.16 1.61 -4.37
C VAL A 136 -18.86 2.75 -3.64
N ASP A 137 -18.67 2.82 -2.33
CA ASP A 137 -19.17 3.90 -1.50
C ASP A 137 -18.16 5.05 -1.46
N LYS A 138 -18.56 6.19 -2.00
CA LYS A 138 -17.73 7.39 -2.09
C LYS A 138 -17.96 8.37 -0.94
N HIS A 139 -18.96 8.10 -0.11
CA HIS A 139 -19.42 9.02 0.93
C HIS A 139 -19.15 8.44 2.31
N ASN A 140 -19.45 7.17 2.52
CA ASN A 140 -19.14 6.49 3.76
C ASN A 140 -17.71 5.95 3.74
N HIS A 141 -17.00 6.18 4.82
CA HIS A 141 -15.61 5.75 4.99
C HIS A 141 -15.46 4.98 6.32
N PRO A 142 -16.08 3.80 6.45
CA PRO A 142 -16.00 3.02 7.68
C PRO A 142 -14.55 2.62 7.93
N LEU A 143 -14.05 2.98 9.12
CA LEU A 143 -12.72 2.59 9.58
C LEU A 143 -12.83 1.25 10.34
N PRO A 144 -11.96 0.27 10.04
CA PRO A 144 -12.00 -1.00 10.72
C PRO A 144 -11.46 -0.89 12.16
N GLU A 145 -12.22 -1.39 13.13
CA GLU A 145 -11.79 -1.47 14.52
C GLU A 145 -11.47 -2.91 14.92
N PRO A 146 -10.38 -3.19 15.64
CA PRO A 146 -10.04 -4.54 16.09
C PRO A 146 -11.12 -5.15 16.99
N LYS A 147 -11.29 -6.48 16.92
CA LYS A 147 -12.16 -7.25 17.83
C LYS A 147 -11.33 -8.24 18.61
N VAL A 148 -11.59 -8.36 19.92
CA VAL A 148 -10.79 -9.20 20.83
C VAL A 148 -10.80 -10.68 20.44
N ASP A 149 -11.90 -11.17 19.85
CA ASP A 149 -12.11 -12.58 19.50
C ASP A 149 -11.84 -12.91 18.02
N LYS A 150 -11.41 -11.94 17.22
CA LYS A 150 -11.17 -12.08 15.77
C LYS A 150 -9.83 -11.51 15.37
N ALA A 151 -9.31 -12.00 14.25
CA ALA A 151 -8.28 -11.28 13.51
C ALA A 151 -8.96 -10.29 12.55
N LEU A 152 -8.46 -9.05 12.53
CA LEU A 152 -8.87 -8.04 11.55
C LEU A 152 -7.92 -8.10 10.34
N VAL A 153 -8.48 -8.27 9.14
CA VAL A 153 -7.78 -8.18 7.87
C VAL A 153 -8.21 -6.92 7.15
N VAL A 154 -7.27 -6.02 6.87
CA VAL A 154 -7.49 -4.78 6.11
C VAL A 154 -6.76 -4.89 4.79
N VAL A 155 -7.46 -4.72 3.67
CA VAL A 155 -6.87 -4.84 2.33
C VAL A 155 -7.24 -3.63 1.47
N VAL A 156 -6.20 -2.93 1.02
CA VAL A 156 -6.33 -1.79 0.11
C VAL A 156 -5.87 -2.21 -1.27
N CYS A 157 -6.60 -1.82 -2.30
CA CYS A 157 -6.19 -1.97 -3.70
C CYS A 157 -5.86 -0.57 -4.25
N PRO A 158 -4.59 -0.14 -4.27
CA PRO A 158 -4.23 1.18 -4.74
C PRO A 158 -4.64 1.40 -6.20
N ALA A 159 -5.11 2.60 -6.54
CA ALA A 159 -5.44 2.91 -7.93
C ALA A 159 -4.17 3.02 -8.80
N LEU A 160 -4.23 2.67 -10.08
CA LEU A 160 -3.14 2.98 -11.02
C LEU A 160 -3.15 4.45 -11.48
N ALA A 161 -4.30 5.12 -11.37
CA ALA A 161 -4.44 6.56 -11.53
C ALA A 161 -5.74 6.97 -10.85
N ALA A 162 -5.79 8.18 -10.28
CA ALA A 162 -6.98 8.67 -9.58
C ALA A 162 -8.29 8.53 -10.40
N ARG A 163 -8.22 8.73 -11.73
CA ARG A 163 -9.37 8.59 -12.65
C ARG A 163 -9.96 7.17 -12.73
N TYR A 164 -9.21 6.15 -12.31
CA TYR A 164 -9.65 4.75 -12.30
C TYR A 164 -10.21 4.29 -10.95
N ALA A 165 -10.13 5.13 -9.91
CA ALA A 165 -10.64 4.79 -8.58
C ALA A 165 -12.12 4.38 -8.62
N GLY A 166 -12.42 3.19 -8.09
CA GLY A 166 -13.74 2.57 -8.04
C GLY A 166 -14.25 2.00 -9.37
N ARG A 167 -13.45 1.99 -10.44
CA ARG A 167 -13.86 1.54 -11.78
C ARG A 167 -13.17 0.23 -12.16
N GLY A 168 -13.70 -0.44 -13.19
CA GLY A 168 -13.07 -1.62 -13.78
C GLY A 168 -13.31 -2.94 -13.03
N ASN A 169 -12.30 -3.81 -13.10
CA ASN A 169 -12.33 -5.18 -12.62
C ASN A 169 -12.49 -5.27 -11.10
N GLN A 170 -13.12 -6.36 -10.64
CA GLN A 170 -13.11 -6.75 -9.24
C GLN A 170 -11.90 -7.63 -8.98
N PHE A 171 -11.30 -7.46 -7.81
CA PHE A 171 -10.19 -8.25 -7.30
C PHE A 171 -10.61 -8.83 -5.96
N LYS A 172 -10.43 -10.14 -5.78
CA LYS A 172 -10.91 -10.84 -4.59
C LYS A 172 -9.74 -11.15 -3.68
N LEU A 173 -9.97 -11.04 -2.38
CA LEU A 173 -9.08 -11.62 -1.37
C LEU A 173 -9.75 -12.88 -0.83
N HIS A 174 -9.09 -14.00 -1.04
CA HIS A 174 -9.48 -15.28 -0.46
C HIS A 174 -8.74 -15.51 0.85
N ALA A 175 -9.42 -16.15 1.80
CA ALA A 175 -8.83 -16.77 2.98
C ALA A 175 -9.25 -18.23 3.01
N ASN A 176 -8.30 -19.12 2.72
CA ASN A 176 -8.56 -20.53 2.39
C ASN A 176 -9.62 -20.63 1.27
N ASP A 177 -10.77 -21.22 1.57
CA ASP A 177 -11.78 -21.58 0.57
C ASP A 177 -12.82 -20.47 0.34
N ARG A 178 -12.71 -19.33 1.04
CA ARG A 178 -13.74 -18.28 1.05
C ARG A 178 -13.19 -16.94 0.59
N VAL A 179 -14.02 -16.19 -0.12
CA VAL A 179 -13.78 -14.77 -0.38
C VAL A 179 -14.10 -14.00 0.90
N ILE A 180 -13.14 -13.19 1.37
CA ILE A 180 -13.28 -12.36 2.57
C ILE A 180 -13.23 -10.87 2.25
N ALA A 181 -12.84 -10.48 1.05
CA ALA A 181 -12.88 -9.09 0.61
C ALA A 181 -12.98 -9.03 -0.92
N VAL A 182 -13.64 -8.01 -1.45
CA VAL A 182 -13.67 -7.73 -2.88
C VAL A 182 -13.42 -6.25 -3.09
N ASN A 183 -12.36 -5.92 -3.82
CA ASN A 183 -11.95 -4.56 -4.13
C ASN A 183 -12.03 -4.27 -5.63
N LYS A 184 -11.90 -2.98 -5.96
CA LYS A 184 -11.51 -2.46 -7.27
C LYS A 184 -10.29 -1.57 -7.08
N GLN A 185 -9.69 -1.10 -8.17
CA GLN A 185 -8.65 -0.09 -8.09
C GLN A 185 -9.13 1.14 -7.29
N GLY A 186 -8.30 1.64 -6.38
CA GLY A 186 -8.60 2.79 -5.52
C GLY A 186 -9.67 2.53 -4.46
N THR A 187 -9.88 1.27 -4.06
CA THR A 187 -10.82 0.92 -3.00
C THR A 187 -10.15 0.11 -1.90
N TYR A 188 -10.81 0.04 -0.76
CA TYR A 188 -10.44 -0.83 0.34
C TYR A 188 -11.62 -1.64 0.85
N SER A 189 -11.31 -2.76 1.50
CA SER A 189 -12.23 -3.63 2.22
C SER A 189 -11.57 -4.10 3.49
N PHE A 190 -12.37 -4.58 4.44
CA PHE A 190 -11.85 -5.27 5.62
C PHE A 190 -12.77 -6.41 6.04
N ALA A 191 -12.21 -7.36 6.78
CA ALA A 191 -12.91 -8.54 7.25
C ALA A 191 -12.46 -8.95 8.65
N TYR A 192 -13.39 -9.58 9.37
CA TYR A 192 -13.11 -10.24 10.64
C TYR A 192 -13.13 -11.74 10.43
N VAL A 193 -11.99 -12.40 10.66
CA VAL A 193 -11.86 -13.84 10.53
C VAL A 193 -11.56 -14.47 11.89
N ASN A 194 -11.84 -15.76 12.04
CA ASN A 194 -11.41 -16.48 13.24
C ASN A 194 -9.88 -16.51 13.29
N PRO A 195 -9.27 -16.61 14.48
CA PRO A 195 -7.84 -16.88 14.59
C PRO A 195 -7.51 -18.26 13.98
N GLY A 196 -6.30 -18.40 13.45
CA GLY A 196 -5.77 -19.64 12.92
C GLY A 196 -4.89 -19.45 11.68
N LYS A 197 -4.49 -20.58 11.10
CA LYS A 197 -3.70 -20.62 9.86
C LYS A 197 -4.57 -20.37 8.62
N TYR A 198 -4.14 -19.45 7.78
CA TYR A 198 -4.79 -19.12 6.52
C TYR A 198 -3.82 -19.11 5.36
N ARG A 199 -4.30 -19.53 4.19
CA ARG A 199 -3.74 -19.15 2.90
C ARG A 199 -4.50 -17.94 2.40
N LEU A 200 -3.86 -16.77 2.41
CA LEU A 200 -4.42 -15.55 1.85
C LEU A 200 -4.03 -15.42 0.39
N VAL A 201 -5.01 -15.20 -0.49
CA VAL A 201 -4.78 -15.16 -1.95
C VAL A 201 -5.51 -13.99 -2.58
N SER A 202 -4.75 -13.10 -3.22
CA SER A 202 -5.31 -12.12 -4.15
C SER A 202 -5.63 -12.80 -5.47
N GLN A 203 -6.84 -12.57 -5.99
CA GLN A 203 -7.34 -13.19 -7.21
C GLN A 203 -7.87 -12.14 -8.19
N SER A 204 -7.39 -12.24 -9.43
CA SER A 204 -7.88 -11.57 -10.63
C SER A 204 -7.77 -12.54 -11.82
N GLU A 205 -7.17 -12.14 -12.95
CA GLU A 205 -6.78 -13.06 -14.02
C GLU A 205 -5.78 -14.12 -13.50
N ASN A 206 -4.84 -13.70 -12.66
CA ASN A 206 -3.94 -14.56 -11.91
C ASN A 206 -4.44 -14.78 -10.47
N ALA A 207 -3.75 -15.64 -9.72
CA ALA A 207 -3.89 -15.77 -8.27
C ALA A 207 -2.50 -15.76 -7.63
N TYR A 208 -2.32 -14.97 -6.56
CA TYR A 208 -1.05 -14.78 -5.88
C TYR A 208 -1.26 -14.60 -4.39
N GLY A 209 -0.53 -15.32 -3.56
CA GLY A 209 -0.78 -15.36 -2.12
C GLY A 209 0.25 -16.12 -1.32
N PHE A 210 0.07 -16.17 0.00
CA PHE A 210 0.97 -16.83 0.95
C PHE A 210 0.20 -17.40 2.14
N GLU A 211 0.88 -18.22 2.94
CA GLU A 211 0.38 -18.68 4.24
C GLU A 211 0.70 -17.66 5.35
N ILE A 212 -0.21 -17.52 6.32
CA ILE A 212 -0.04 -16.67 7.50
C ILE A 212 -0.84 -17.21 8.68
N GLU A 213 -0.32 -17.02 9.90
CA GLU A 213 -1.05 -17.24 11.14
C GLU A 213 -1.72 -15.94 11.58
N LEU A 214 -3.06 -15.97 11.72
CA LEU A 214 -3.85 -14.82 12.15
C LEU A 214 -4.28 -14.99 13.60
N GLU A 215 -4.02 -14.01 14.44
CA GLU A 215 -4.25 -14.07 15.89
C GLU A 215 -5.45 -13.21 16.32
N ALA A 216 -6.12 -13.65 17.39
CA ALA A 216 -7.23 -12.91 18.00
C ALA A 216 -6.76 -11.54 18.50
N GLY A 217 -7.57 -10.49 18.29
CA GLY A 217 -7.26 -9.14 18.74
C GLY A 217 -6.19 -8.42 17.91
N LYS A 218 -5.60 -9.08 16.89
CA LYS A 218 -4.58 -8.46 16.02
C LYS A 218 -5.17 -7.99 14.69
N SER A 219 -4.54 -6.95 14.15
CA SER A 219 -4.84 -6.38 12.84
C SER A 219 -3.70 -6.67 11.87
N TYR A 220 -4.07 -7.04 10.65
CA TYR A 220 -3.16 -7.37 9.57
C TYR A 220 -3.53 -6.53 8.35
N TYR A 221 -2.51 -5.94 7.73
CA TYR A 221 -2.66 -4.91 6.71
C TYR A 221 -2.01 -5.40 5.43
N PHE A 222 -2.70 -5.22 4.31
CA PHE A 222 -2.27 -5.76 3.03
C PHE A 222 -2.51 -4.79 1.88
N LEU A 223 -1.58 -4.78 0.94
CA LEU A 223 -1.81 -4.20 -0.38
C LEU A 223 -2.13 -5.29 -1.41
N GLN A 224 -3.22 -5.04 -2.14
CA GLN A 224 -3.60 -5.76 -3.34
C GLN A 224 -3.13 -4.97 -4.56
N ASN A 225 -1.86 -5.14 -4.91
CA ASN A 225 -1.21 -4.39 -5.98
C ASN A 225 -1.68 -4.90 -7.34
N THR A 226 -2.10 -3.98 -8.23
CA THR A 226 -2.54 -4.34 -9.58
C THR A 226 -1.44 -4.13 -10.61
N PHE A 227 -1.33 -5.05 -11.57
CA PHE A 227 -0.40 -5.01 -12.70
C PHE A 227 -1.17 -5.08 -14.01
N ASP A 228 -0.53 -4.69 -15.11
CA ASP A 228 -1.11 -4.90 -16.44
C ASP A 228 -1.11 -6.41 -16.74
N GLY A 229 -2.27 -6.96 -17.09
CA GLY A 229 -2.40 -8.33 -17.59
C GLY A 229 -2.92 -8.34 -19.02
N ILE A 230 -3.14 -9.54 -19.57
CA ILE A 230 -3.49 -9.72 -20.99
C ILE A 230 -4.95 -9.33 -21.25
N LEU A 231 -5.88 -9.78 -20.41
CA LEU A 231 -7.31 -9.52 -20.54
C LEU A 231 -7.83 -8.61 -19.42
N LYS A 232 -7.31 -8.78 -18.21
CA LYS A 232 -7.62 -7.99 -17.02
C LYS A 232 -6.34 -7.67 -16.28
N ASN A 233 -6.41 -6.77 -15.31
CA ASN A 233 -5.26 -6.53 -14.44
C ASN A 233 -4.92 -7.79 -13.66
N GLU A 234 -3.65 -8.15 -13.59
CA GLU A 234 -3.15 -9.11 -12.61
C GLU A 234 -3.07 -8.45 -11.24
N THR A 235 -2.98 -9.26 -10.19
CA THR A 235 -2.82 -8.79 -8.82
C THR A 235 -1.74 -9.56 -8.08
N SER A 236 -1.02 -8.88 -7.19
CA SER A 236 -0.24 -9.51 -6.12
C SER A 236 -0.77 -9.09 -4.76
N LEU A 237 -0.43 -9.87 -3.74
CA LEU A 237 -0.73 -9.59 -2.34
C LEU A 237 0.59 -9.39 -1.61
N SER A 238 0.71 -8.31 -0.86
CA SER A 238 1.77 -8.10 0.12
C SER A 238 1.16 -7.87 1.49
N ARG A 239 1.87 -8.30 2.53
CA ARG A 239 1.64 -7.82 3.90
C ARG A 239 2.44 -6.54 4.05
N ASP A 240 1.80 -5.53 4.63
CA ASP A 240 2.35 -4.19 4.70
C ASP A 240 2.13 -3.55 6.09
N SER A 241 2.81 -2.44 6.36
CA SER A 241 2.72 -1.72 7.63
C SER A 241 1.34 -1.07 7.83
N PRO A 242 0.87 -0.93 9.08
CA PRO A 242 -0.37 -0.20 9.36
C PRO A 242 -0.29 1.25 8.86
N GLU A 243 0.86 1.89 8.96
CA GLU A 243 1.10 3.25 8.47
C GLU A 243 0.85 3.36 6.96
N LEU A 244 1.50 2.51 6.16
CA LEU A 244 1.36 2.52 4.70
C LEU A 244 -0.08 2.23 4.27
N VAL A 245 -0.67 1.16 4.81
CA VAL A 245 -2.01 0.74 4.41
C VAL A 245 -3.06 1.73 4.88
N THR A 246 -2.94 2.31 6.07
CA THR A 246 -3.89 3.33 6.56
C THR A 246 -3.79 4.62 5.75
N TYR A 247 -2.57 5.06 5.40
CA TYR A 247 -2.39 6.22 4.52
C TYR A 247 -3.11 6.03 3.17
N LEU A 248 -2.93 4.86 2.55
CA LEU A 248 -3.57 4.53 1.27
C LEU A 248 -5.08 4.28 1.41
N LEU A 249 -5.52 3.72 2.53
CA LEU A 249 -6.94 3.53 2.87
C LEU A 249 -7.64 4.89 2.91
N ASN A 250 -7.07 5.89 3.59
CA ASN A 250 -7.66 7.24 3.71
C ASN A 250 -7.86 7.93 2.36
N GLY A 251 -7.03 7.61 1.36
CA GLY A 251 -7.17 8.10 -0.02
C GLY A 251 -8.07 7.23 -0.92
N SER A 252 -8.67 6.17 -0.38
CA SER A 252 -9.44 5.16 -1.13
C SER A 252 -10.94 5.20 -0.80
N TYR A 253 -11.76 4.66 -1.70
CA TYR A 253 -13.19 4.49 -1.46
C TYR A 253 -13.51 3.16 -0.79
N TYR A 254 -14.56 3.12 0.02
CA TYR A 254 -14.98 1.86 0.62
C TYR A 254 -15.65 0.96 -0.43
N SER A 255 -15.28 -0.32 -0.42
CA SER A 255 -15.89 -1.34 -1.27
C SER A 255 -16.97 -2.07 -0.46
N ASP A 256 -18.22 -1.61 -0.59
CA ASP A 256 -19.39 -2.29 -0.02
C ASP A 256 -19.73 -3.49 -0.89
N TRP A 257 -19.33 -4.68 -0.45
CA TRP A 257 -19.43 -5.89 -1.23
C TRP A 257 -20.23 -6.98 -0.49
N ARG A 258 -20.85 -7.85 -1.27
CA ARG A 258 -21.54 -9.04 -0.76
C ARG A 258 -21.58 -10.17 -1.79
N PRO A 259 -21.63 -11.44 -1.34
CA PRO A 259 -21.99 -12.54 -2.21
C PRO A 259 -23.34 -12.29 -2.89
N LYS A 260 -23.46 -12.72 -4.15
CA LYS A 260 -24.70 -12.64 -4.93
C LYS A 260 -25.61 -13.85 -4.70
#